data_AF-A0A6G7XGH9-F1
#
_entry.id   AF-A0A6G7XGH9-F1
#
_cell.length_a   1.000
_cell.length_b   1.000
_cell.length_c   1.000
_cell.angle_alpha   90.00
_cell.angle_beta   90.00
_cell.angle_gamma   90.00
#
_symmetry.space_group_name_H-M   'P 1'
#
loop_
_entity.id
_entity.type
_entity.pdbx_description
1 polymer ?
#
loop_
_entity_poly.entity_id
_entity_poly.type
_entity_poly.pdbx_seq_one_letter_code
_entity_poly.pdbx_strand_id
1 'polypeptide(L)'
;MAQAVRVLLNDRKQSQDYLAESTGISLSTLKRRMSNASSFTIDELFEIADHFDVSVNAVLGCSAVDVAPPRRDSHCEKCRPWPVTDCQK
;
A
#
# COMPACT_ATOMS: atom_id res chain seq x y z
N MET A 1 4.11 -4.78 9.93
CA MET A 1 3.51 -3.75 9.06
C MET A 1 4.28 -2.43 9.10
N ALA A 2 4.36 -1.69 10.22
CA ALA A 2 5.07 -0.41 10.25
C ALA A 2 6.53 -0.46 9.76
N GLN A 3 7.24 -1.56 9.99
CA GLN A 3 8.61 -1.76 9.50
C GLN A 3 8.68 -1.83 7.96
N ALA A 4 7.76 -2.52 7.30
CA ALA A 4 7.74 -2.63 5.84
C ALA A 4 7.49 -1.28 5.18
N VAL A 5 6.56 -0.48 5.75
CA VAL A 5 6.32 0.90 5.30
C VAL A 5 7.57 1.78 5.47
N ARG A 6 8.34 1.62 6.56
CA ARG A 6 9.62 2.34 6.75
C ARG A 6 10.66 1.96 5.71
N VAL A 7 10.74 0.69 5.34
CA VAL A 7 11.64 0.22 4.27
C VAL A 7 11.24 0.85 2.93
N LEU A 8 9.96 0.81 2.56
CA LEU A 8 9.46 1.45 1.33
C LEU A 8 9.77 2.96 1.28
N LEU A 9 9.57 3.67 2.40
CA LEU A 9 9.92 5.09 2.51
C LEU A 9 11.42 5.34 2.28
N ASN A 10 12.28 4.51 2.90
CA ASN A 10 13.72 4.62 2.76
C ASN A 10 14.17 4.33 1.31
N ASP A 11 13.65 3.27 0.70
CA ASP A 11 14.00 2.84 -0.65
C ASP A 11 13.60 3.90 -1.69
N ARG A 12 12.45 4.55 -1.51
CA ARG A 12 11.97 5.63 -2.37
C ARG A 12 12.45 7.01 -1.97
N LYS A 13 13.23 7.14 -0.88
CA LYS A 13 13.71 8.40 -0.30
C LYS A 13 12.60 9.42 -0.02
N GLN A 14 11.46 8.94 0.47
CA GLN A 14 10.30 9.77 0.79
C GLN A 14 10.14 9.99 2.29
N SER A 15 9.58 11.15 2.67
CA SER A 15 9.24 11.46 4.05
C SER A 15 7.85 10.93 4.43
N GLN A 16 7.60 10.80 5.73
CA GLN A 16 6.26 10.47 6.24
C GLN A 16 5.25 11.57 5.93
N ASP A 17 5.67 12.84 5.94
CA ASP A 17 4.84 13.99 5.57
C ASP A 17 4.35 13.88 4.13
N TYR A 18 5.24 13.55 3.20
CA TYR A 18 4.89 13.36 1.79
C TYR A 18 3.93 12.19 1.58
N LEU A 19 4.14 11.07 2.29
CA LEU A 19 3.23 9.93 2.24
C LEU A 19 1.84 10.28 2.78
N ALA A 20 1.77 11.03 3.89
CA ALA A 20 0.52 11.49 4.48
C ALA A 20 -0.27 12.39 3.52
N GLU A 21 0.40 13.33 2.86
CA GLU A 21 -0.21 14.20 1.85
C GLU A 21 -0.71 13.41 0.64
N SER A 22 0.06 12.43 0.17
CA SER A 22 -0.26 11.66 -1.04
C SER A 22 -1.40 10.64 -0.84
N THR A 23 -1.49 10.04 0.35
CA THR A 23 -2.49 9.00 0.67
C THR A 23 -3.76 9.54 1.32
N GLY A 24 -3.80 10.83 1.66
CA GLY A 24 -4.89 11.43 2.44
C GLY A 24 -4.96 10.96 3.91
N ILE A 25 -4.03 10.12 4.36
CA ILE A 25 -3.92 9.71 5.76
C ILE A 25 -3.29 10.85 6.54
N SER A 26 -3.97 11.36 7.57
CA SER A 26 -3.40 12.43 8.38
C SER A 26 -2.04 12.04 8.98
N LEU A 27 -1.09 12.96 8.98
CA LEU A 27 0.26 12.72 9.52
C LEU A 27 0.24 12.22 10.97
N SER A 28 -0.70 12.72 11.78
CA SER A 28 -0.89 12.27 13.16
C SER A 28 -1.32 10.81 13.22
N THR A 29 -2.30 10.42 12.39
CA THR A 29 -2.71 9.02 12.24
C THR A 29 -1.53 8.16 11.79
N LEU A 30 -0.84 8.56 10.72
CA LEU A 30 0.29 7.82 10.16
C LEU A 30 1.39 7.60 11.21
N LYS A 31 1.80 8.65 11.93
CA LYS A 31 2.78 8.54 13.02
C LYS A 31 2.31 7.58 14.12
N ARG A 32 1.05 7.65 14.52
CA ARG A 32 0.47 6.73 15.52
C ARG A 32 0.51 5.28 15.06
N ARG A 33 0.17 5.00 13.79
CA ARG A 33 0.25 3.65 13.20
C ARG A 33 1.70 3.16 13.13
N MET A 34 2.60 4.03 12.70
CA MET A 34 4.03 3.72 12.55
C MET A 34 4.75 3.49 13.89
N SER A 35 4.22 4.04 14.99
CA SER A 35 4.68 3.78 16.36
C SER A 35 4.13 2.49 16.96
N ASN A 36 3.43 1.65 16.17
CA ASN A 36 2.77 0.42 16.61
C ASN A 36 1.70 0.62 17.71
N ALA A 37 1.24 1.85 17.95
CA ALA A 37 0.18 2.11 18.92
C ALA A 37 -1.19 1.65 18.41
N SER A 38 -1.33 1.45 17.10
CA SER A 38 -2.53 0.91 16.46
C SER A 38 -2.21 0.36 15.07
N SER A 39 -2.96 -0.65 14.62
CA SER A 39 -2.80 -1.28 13.30
C SER A 39 -3.37 -0.41 12.18
N PHE A 40 -2.82 -0.53 10.97
CA PHE A 40 -3.41 0.11 9.78
C PHE A 40 -4.77 -0.52 9.44
N THR A 41 -5.71 0.28 8.95
CA THR A 41 -6.96 -0.24 8.37
C THR A 41 -6.71 -0.85 7.00
N ILE A 42 -7.66 -1.62 6.49
CA ILE A 42 -7.58 -2.20 5.14
C ILE A 42 -7.48 -1.09 4.08
N ASP A 43 -8.32 -0.05 4.20
CA ASP A 43 -8.29 1.09 3.27
C ASP A 43 -6.93 1.80 3.29
N GLU A 44 -6.39 2.09 4.49
CA GLU A 44 -5.06 2.70 4.64
C GLU A 44 -3.96 1.85 3.97
N LEU A 45 -4.06 0.52 4.02
CA LEU A 45 -3.10 -0.39 3.37
C LEU A 45 -3.18 -0.32 1.83
N PHE A 46 -4.39 -0.21 1.27
CA PHE A 46 -4.56 -0.06 -0.18
C PHE A 46 -4.03 1.28 -0.68
N GLU A 47 -4.30 2.37 0.03
CA GLU A 47 -3.77 3.71 -0.33
C GLU A 47 -2.24 3.72 -0.31
N ILE A 48 -1.62 3.12 0.71
CA ILE A 48 -0.16 3.00 0.80
C ILE A 48 0.38 2.12 -0.33
N ALA A 49 -0.29 1.01 -0.66
CA ALA A 49 0.13 0.11 -1.73
C ALA A 49 0.06 0.78 -3.11
N ASP A 50 -1.03 1.51 -3.38
CA ASP A 50 -1.23 2.27 -4.61
C ASP A 50 -0.16 3.38 -4.76
N HIS A 51 0.10 4.14 -3.69
CA HIS A 51 1.14 5.18 -3.67
C HIS A 51 2.53 4.66 -4.04
N PHE A 52 2.89 3.46 -3.57
CA PHE A 52 4.20 2.87 -3.83
C PHE A 52 4.27 2.02 -5.11
N ASP A 53 3.16 1.84 -5.82
CA ASP A 53 3.01 0.95 -6.97
C ASP A 53 3.42 -0.50 -6.61
N VAL A 54 2.93 -1.00 -5.46
CA VAL A 54 3.23 -2.33 -4.93
C VAL A 54 1.97 -3.09 -4.54
N SER A 55 2.08 -4.41 -4.32
CA SER A 55 0.97 -5.19 -3.77
C SER A 55 0.79 -4.93 -2.27
N VAL A 56 -0.43 -5.08 -1.77
CA VAL A 56 -0.72 -5.01 -0.31
C VAL A 56 0.11 -6.02 0.47
N ASN A 57 0.43 -7.19 -0.11
CA ASN A 57 1.32 -8.18 0.52
C ASN A 57 2.71 -7.61 0.82
N ALA A 58 3.26 -6.78 -0.08
CA ALA A 58 4.54 -6.10 0.15
C ALA A 58 4.44 -5.13 1.34
N VAL A 59 3.34 -4.38 1.45
CA VAL A 59 3.08 -3.47 2.58
C VAL A 59 2.90 -4.23 3.90
N LEU A 60 2.29 -5.42 3.85
CA LEU A 60 2.16 -6.31 5.01
C LEU A 60 3.50 -6.92 5.45
N GLY A 61 4.53 -6.87 4.60
CA GLY A 61 5.83 -7.52 4.82
C GLY A 61 5.78 -9.02 4.55
N CYS A 62 4.76 -9.50 3.84
CA CYS A 62 4.67 -10.89 3.41
C CYS A 62 5.47 -11.00 2.10
N SER A 63 6.75 -11.36 2.20
CA SER A 63 7.63 -11.62 1.06
C SER A 63 7.24 -12.94 0.37
N ALA A 64 6.06 -12.99 -0.23
CA ALA A 64 5.83 -13.91 -1.34
C ALA A 64 6.46 -13.23 -2.56
N VAL A 65 7.59 -13.78 -2.98
CA VAL A 65 8.43 -13.36 -4.11
C VAL A 65 7.61 -12.94 -5.34
N ASP A 66 8.04 -11.83 -5.94
CA ASP A 66 7.86 -11.39 -7.33
C ASP A 66 6.53 -11.73 -8.05
N VAL A 67 5.52 -10.87 -7.89
CA VAL A 67 4.66 -10.51 -9.02
C VAL A 67 4.37 -9.01 -8.93
N ALA A 68 5.08 -8.21 -9.74
CA ALA A 68 4.62 -6.88 -10.06
C ALA A 68 3.23 -7.02 -10.72
N PRO A 69 2.14 -6.45 -10.18
CA PRO A 69 0.92 -6.29 -10.96
C PRO A 69 1.24 -5.44 -12.20
N PRO A 70 0.60 -5.69 -13.36
CA PRO A 70 0.86 -4.90 -14.56
C PRO A 70 0.62 -3.43 -14.24
N ARG A 71 1.62 -2.59 -14.53
CA ARG A 71 1.53 -1.14 -14.39
C ARG A 71 0.19 -0.68 -14.98
N ARG A 72 -0.57 0.10 -14.23
CA ARG A 72 -1.62 0.92 -14.84
C ARG A 72 -0.92 1.99 -15.67
N ASP A 73 -0.56 1.65 -16.90
CA ASP A 73 -0.27 2.64 -17.91
C ASP A 73 -1.50 3.56 -18.01
N SER A 74 -1.29 4.85 -17.80
CA SER A 74 -2.30 5.91 -17.79
C SER A 74 -2.95 6.18 -19.16
N HIS A 75 -3.30 5.14 -19.90
CA HIS A 75 -4.17 5.19 -21.07
C HIS A 75 -4.76 3.80 -21.37
N CYS A 76 -5.91 3.47 -20.77
CA CYS A 76 -6.89 2.60 -21.46
C CYS A 76 -8.27 2.73 -20.83
N GLU A 77 -9.17 3.29 -21.61
CA GLU A 77 -10.57 3.60 -21.36
C GLU A 77 -11.46 2.34 -21.28
N LYS A 78 -11.23 1.42 -20.33
CA LYS A 78 -12.20 0.37 -20.01
C LYS A 78 -12.03 -0.18 -18.59
N CYS A 79 -13.01 0.15 -17.76
CA CYS A 79 -13.22 -0.47 -16.47
C CYS A 79 -13.56 -1.97 -16.57
N ARG A 80 -13.12 -2.70 -15.53
CA ARG A 80 -13.67 -3.92 -14.89
C ARG A 80 -12.95 -5.26 -15.15
N PRO A 81 -13.11 -6.23 -14.24
CA PRO A 81 -13.07 -6.12 -12.77
C PRO A 81 -12.05 -7.13 -12.17
N TRP A 82 -11.72 -6.95 -10.90
CA TRP A 82 -10.94 -7.92 -10.13
C TRP A 82 -11.60 -9.32 -10.21
N PRO A 83 -10.85 -10.41 -10.47
CA PRO A 83 -11.40 -11.74 -10.32
C PRO A 83 -11.61 -11.98 -8.82
N VAL A 84 -12.87 -11.97 -8.39
CA VAL A 84 -13.27 -12.65 -7.17
C VAL A 84 -12.99 -14.14 -7.42
N THR A 85 -11.98 -14.69 -6.77
CA THR A 85 -11.80 -16.15 -6.76
C THR A 85 -12.99 -16.73 -6.03
N ASP A 86 -13.84 -17.40 -6.81
CA ASP A 86 -14.94 -18.23 -6.38
C ASP A 86 -14.47 -19.21 -5.31
N CYS A 87 -15.19 -19.23 -4.20
CA CYS A 87 -14.91 -20.06 -3.03
C CYS A 87 -15.95 -21.17 -3.03
N GLN A 88 -15.77 -22.24 -3.82
CA GLN A 88 -16.43 -23.56 -3.74
C GLN A 88 -15.55 -24.61 -4.47
N LYS A 89 -15.42 -25.88 -4.07
CA LYS A 89 -16.25 -26.79 -3.27
C LYS A 89 -15.39 -27.87 -2.62
#